data_AF-A0A7D5KJE1-F1
#
_entry.id   AF-A0A7D5KJE1-F1
#
_cell.length_a   1.000
_cell.length_b   1.000
_cell.length_c   1.000
_cell.angle_alpha   90.00
_cell.angle_beta   90.00
_cell.angle_gamma   90.00
#
_symmetry.space_group_name_H-M   'P 1'
#
loop_
_entity.id
_entity.type
_entity.pdbx_description
1 polymer ?
#
loop_
_entity_poly.entity_id
_entity_poly.type
_entity_poly.pdbx_seq_one_letter_code
_entity_poly.pdbx_strand_id
1 'polypeptide(L)'
;MTTDDSRTRRDCLRTLSTAGAVVGGGVLGVSSAGASSATDDHKSSTVDPAKINLRAICADTDRGAALFCVENESDQPVHLEWETVPVEEGIEYLDCQTVRVVGDFAEVMVDATFDTDSGIGNIFWQFGPVDGCAIFDIADVDDVPDNSIINTTDAFREGTPVVPYGGDISADNPEYVACQEEFFGEVIDPPSGGETDGTTASGGVADETTGSDDGFAETGSDTDRNELRIRANGTRCFIATDSDGSLCVDLFANDERIAAASSANAYFCPLPSWWWR
;
A
#
# COMPACT_ATOMS: atom_id res chain seq x y z
N MET A 1 21.68 -5.67 -31.99
CA MET A 1 20.78 -6.81 -32.24
C MET A 1 21.41 -8.03 -31.58
N THR A 2 21.16 -8.18 -30.29
CA THR A 2 21.61 -9.30 -29.45
C THR A 2 20.42 -9.63 -28.57
N THR A 3 19.60 -10.54 -29.06
CA THR A 3 18.59 -11.26 -28.30
C THR A 3 19.30 -12.37 -27.53
N ASP A 4 19.44 -12.21 -26.22
CA ASP A 4 19.70 -13.33 -25.31
C ASP A 4 19.31 -12.93 -23.89
N ASP A 5 18.13 -13.33 -23.44
CA ASP A 5 17.95 -13.73 -22.03
C ASP A 5 16.71 -14.63 -21.91
N SER A 6 16.78 -15.82 -22.50
CA SER A 6 15.85 -16.89 -22.14
C SER A 6 16.30 -17.50 -20.82
N ARG A 7 16.07 -16.79 -19.70
CA ARG A 7 16.14 -17.41 -18.36
C ARG A 7 15.04 -18.47 -18.28
N THR A 8 15.48 -19.70 -18.44
CA THR A 8 14.59 -20.86 -18.57
C THR A 8 13.78 -21.11 -17.29
N ARG A 9 12.52 -21.53 -17.47
CA ARG A 9 11.53 -21.96 -16.46
C ARG A 9 12.06 -22.81 -15.27
N ARG A 10 13.26 -23.38 -15.36
CA ARG A 10 13.86 -24.19 -14.28
C ARG A 10 14.43 -23.38 -13.13
N ASP A 11 14.79 -22.12 -13.32
CA ASP A 11 15.35 -21.30 -12.23
C ASP A 11 14.26 -20.82 -11.26
N CYS A 12 13.05 -20.54 -11.76
CA CYS A 12 11.92 -20.11 -10.92
C CYS A 12 11.47 -21.21 -9.92
N LEU A 13 11.63 -22.50 -10.25
CA LEU A 13 11.28 -23.61 -9.35
C LEU A 13 12.37 -23.94 -8.31
N ARG A 14 13.62 -23.50 -8.51
CA ARG A 14 14.70 -23.77 -7.53
C ARG A 14 14.66 -22.82 -6.34
N THR A 15 14.10 -21.63 -6.49
CA THR A 15 14.02 -20.65 -5.38
C THR A 15 13.02 -21.06 -4.29
N LEU A 16 12.04 -21.93 -4.58
CA LEU A 16 11.00 -22.34 -3.63
C LEU A 16 11.28 -23.63 -2.82
N SER A 17 12.45 -24.27 -3.00
CA SER A 17 12.69 -25.61 -2.44
C SER A 17 13.69 -25.67 -1.27
N THR A 18 14.09 -24.54 -0.69
CA THR A 18 15.13 -24.51 0.37
C THR A 18 14.59 -23.98 1.70
N ALA A 19 13.57 -24.64 2.26
CA ALA A 19 13.18 -24.48 3.66
C ALA A 19 13.25 -25.85 4.34
N GLY A 20 14.14 -25.96 5.33
CA GLY A 20 14.66 -27.21 5.87
C GLY A 20 13.66 -28.06 6.64
N ALA A 21 13.82 -29.37 6.52
CA ALA A 21 13.21 -30.35 7.41
C ALA A 21 13.93 -30.33 8.77
N VAL A 22 13.24 -29.92 9.84
CA VAL A 22 13.68 -30.15 11.21
C VAL A 22 13.09 -31.48 11.68
N VAL A 23 13.95 -32.49 11.80
CA VAL A 23 13.69 -33.75 12.47
C VAL A 23 14.08 -33.59 13.95
N GLY A 24 13.10 -33.67 14.85
CA GLY A 24 13.32 -33.71 16.30
C GLY A 24 12.19 -34.48 16.97
N GLY A 25 12.48 -35.65 17.54
CA GLY A 25 11.49 -36.56 18.12
C GLY A 25 11.38 -36.51 19.64
N GLY A 26 10.25 -37.04 20.15
CA GLY A 26 9.99 -37.50 21.54
C GLY A 26 9.84 -36.36 22.56
N VAL A 27 8.90 -36.35 23.51
CA VAL A 27 8.53 -37.41 24.46
C VAL A 27 7.06 -37.25 24.92
N LEU A 28 6.40 -38.37 25.21
CA LEU A 28 5.08 -38.47 25.86
C LEU A 28 5.14 -38.07 27.34
N GLY A 29 4.24 -37.18 27.78
CA GLY A 29 4.00 -36.87 29.20
C GLY A 29 2.50 -36.73 29.46
N VAL A 30 1.98 -37.51 30.42
CA VAL A 30 0.57 -37.64 30.80
C VAL A 30 0.31 -36.96 32.16
N SER A 31 -0.89 -36.37 32.31
CA SER A 31 -1.55 -35.80 33.52
C SER A 31 -1.29 -34.29 33.74
N SER A 32 -2.24 -33.46 34.17
CA SER A 32 -3.39 -33.67 35.09
C SER A 32 -4.54 -32.70 34.81
N ALA A 33 -5.75 -33.08 35.25
CA ALA A 33 -6.96 -32.26 35.21
C ALA A 33 -6.89 -31.13 36.26
N GLY A 34 -7.07 -29.89 35.83
CA GLY A 34 -7.33 -28.73 36.67
C GLY A 34 -8.53 -27.98 36.11
N ALA A 35 -9.66 -28.06 36.81
CA ALA A 35 -10.82 -27.23 36.52
C ALA A 35 -10.54 -25.82 37.05
N SER A 36 -10.07 -24.96 36.14
CA SER A 36 -9.98 -23.51 36.37
C SER A 36 -11.10 -22.89 35.54
N SER A 37 -12.02 -22.18 36.19
CA SER A 37 -13.01 -21.36 35.51
C SER A 37 -12.28 -20.28 34.71
N ALA A 38 -12.11 -20.53 33.41
CA ALA A 38 -11.62 -19.55 32.45
C ALA A 38 -12.73 -18.52 32.26
N THR A 39 -12.57 -17.35 32.86
CA THR A 39 -13.06 -16.13 32.23
C THR A 39 -12.25 -16.01 30.95
N ASP A 40 -12.89 -16.31 29.82
CA ASP A 40 -12.36 -16.07 28.47
C ASP A 40 -12.18 -14.56 28.29
N ASP A 41 -11.10 -14.02 28.83
CA ASP A 41 -10.51 -12.80 28.32
C ASP A 41 -10.03 -13.16 26.92
N HIS A 42 -10.91 -12.95 25.93
CA HIS A 42 -10.54 -12.84 24.54
C HIS A 42 -9.55 -11.66 24.44
N LYS A 43 -8.28 -11.92 24.75
CA LYS A 43 -7.17 -11.18 24.19
C LYS A 43 -7.31 -11.39 22.69
N SER A 44 -8.06 -10.50 22.05
CA SER A 44 -7.90 -10.24 20.62
C SER A 44 -6.40 -10.08 20.44
N SER A 45 -5.79 -11.06 19.78
CA SER A 45 -4.36 -11.01 19.49
C SER A 45 -4.21 -9.89 18.47
N THR A 46 -3.89 -8.70 18.97
CA THR A 46 -3.57 -7.55 18.12
C THR A 46 -2.47 -7.97 17.16
N VAL A 47 -2.78 -7.94 15.86
CA VAL A 47 -1.81 -8.20 14.80
C VAL A 47 -0.81 -7.04 14.82
N ASP A 48 0.47 -7.35 14.78
CA ASP A 48 1.56 -6.37 14.67
C ASP A 48 1.86 -6.15 13.18
N PRO A 49 1.46 -5.02 12.58
CA PRO A 49 1.63 -4.78 11.14
C PRO A 49 3.08 -4.90 10.68
N ALA A 50 4.03 -4.50 11.53
CA ALA A 50 5.46 -4.57 11.23
C ALA A 50 5.99 -6.00 11.04
N LYS A 51 5.22 -7.02 11.43
CA LYS A 51 5.55 -8.45 11.27
C LYS A 51 4.83 -9.11 10.10
N ILE A 52 4.05 -8.34 9.34
CA ILE A 52 3.30 -8.83 8.19
C ILE A 52 3.85 -8.15 6.94
N ASN A 53 4.40 -8.94 6.01
CA ASN A 53 4.91 -8.42 4.74
C ASN A 53 4.02 -8.92 3.59
N LEU A 54 3.39 -8.01 2.86
CA LEU A 54 2.68 -8.30 1.61
C LEU A 54 3.59 -7.89 0.45
N ARG A 55 3.73 -8.78 -0.54
CA ARG A 55 4.42 -8.46 -1.79
C ARG A 55 3.83 -9.15 -3.00
N ALA A 56 3.89 -8.47 -4.15
CA ALA A 56 3.65 -9.10 -5.44
C ALA A 56 4.91 -9.91 -5.84
N ILE A 57 4.73 -11.18 -6.15
CA ILE A 57 5.82 -12.04 -6.63
C ILE A 57 5.94 -11.94 -8.15
N CYS A 58 4.80 -12.05 -8.83
CA CYS A 58 4.77 -11.99 -10.28
C CYS A 58 3.38 -11.62 -10.83
N ALA A 59 3.36 -11.09 -12.05
CA ALA A 59 2.16 -10.67 -12.75
C ALA A 59 2.07 -11.29 -14.16
N ASP A 60 0.84 -11.58 -14.57
CA ASP A 60 0.39 -11.95 -15.91
C ASP A 60 -0.60 -10.86 -16.36
N THR A 61 -0.06 -9.72 -16.78
CA THR A 61 -0.84 -8.53 -17.16
C THR A 61 -1.76 -8.81 -18.34
N ASP A 62 -1.36 -9.70 -19.26
CA ASP A 62 -2.20 -10.17 -20.38
C ASP A 62 -3.50 -10.86 -19.90
N ARG A 63 -3.54 -11.31 -18.64
CA ARG A 63 -4.69 -11.96 -18.02
C ARG A 63 -5.24 -11.21 -16.81
N GLY A 64 -4.74 -10.00 -16.55
CA GLY A 64 -5.13 -9.21 -15.38
C GLY A 64 -4.96 -9.97 -14.07
N ALA A 65 -3.88 -10.75 -13.93
CA ALA A 65 -3.67 -11.63 -12.79
C ALA A 65 -2.30 -11.41 -12.15
N ALA A 66 -2.23 -11.44 -10.82
CA ALA A 66 -0.96 -11.41 -10.11
C ALA A 66 -0.94 -12.34 -8.89
N LEU A 67 0.23 -12.93 -8.63
CA LEU A 67 0.51 -13.76 -7.47
C LEU A 67 1.07 -12.87 -6.36
N PHE A 68 0.34 -12.77 -5.27
CA PHE A 68 0.78 -12.10 -4.05
C PHE A 68 1.16 -13.13 -2.99
N CYS A 69 2.14 -12.81 -2.17
CA CYS A 69 2.48 -13.60 -1.00
C CYS A 69 2.51 -12.71 0.23
N VAL A 70 1.98 -13.24 1.33
CA VAL A 70 2.04 -12.64 2.66
C VAL A 70 2.93 -13.49 3.55
N GLU A 71 3.89 -12.85 4.18
CA GLU A 71 4.77 -13.45 5.18
C GLU A 71 4.36 -12.98 6.57
N ASN A 72 4.22 -13.94 7.48
CA ASN A 72 3.94 -13.67 8.89
C ASN A 72 5.17 -14.03 9.70
N GLU A 73 5.88 -13.03 10.20
CA GLU A 73 7.08 -13.17 11.04
C GLU A 73 6.74 -13.24 12.54
N SER A 74 5.46 -13.23 12.90
CA SER A 74 5.05 -13.38 14.29
C SER A 74 5.08 -14.84 14.75
N ASP A 75 5.18 -15.04 16.06
CA ASP A 75 5.13 -16.36 16.71
C ASP A 75 3.70 -16.92 16.82
N GLN A 76 2.70 -16.22 16.29
CA GLN A 76 1.30 -16.61 16.34
C GLN A 76 0.71 -16.73 14.93
N PRO A 77 -0.24 -17.66 14.71
CA PRO A 77 -1.00 -17.65 13.47
C PRO A 77 -1.86 -16.39 13.41
N VAL A 78 -2.03 -15.84 12.20
CA VAL A 78 -2.85 -14.65 11.95
C VAL A 78 -3.99 -14.96 11.00
N HIS A 79 -5.11 -14.27 11.22
CA HIS A 79 -6.25 -14.24 10.33
C HIS A 79 -6.34 -12.84 9.74
N LEU A 80 -6.23 -12.75 8.42
CA LEU A 80 -6.22 -11.52 7.66
C LEU A 80 -7.29 -11.59 6.59
N GLU A 81 -7.66 -10.43 6.08
CA GLU A 81 -8.57 -10.29 4.95
C GLU A 81 -7.86 -9.50 3.86
N TRP A 82 -8.21 -9.73 2.60
CA TRP A 82 -7.63 -8.97 1.49
C TRP A 82 -8.66 -8.65 0.42
N GLU A 83 -8.43 -7.56 -0.28
CA GLU A 83 -9.23 -7.15 -1.43
C GLU A 83 -8.36 -6.52 -2.51
N THR A 84 -8.80 -6.63 -3.77
CA THR A 84 -8.25 -5.85 -4.86
C THR A 84 -8.81 -4.44 -4.79
N VAL A 85 -7.92 -3.45 -4.93
CA VAL A 85 -8.30 -2.05 -4.97
C VAL A 85 -8.91 -1.77 -6.36
N PRO A 86 -10.11 -1.20 -6.44
CA PRO A 86 -10.72 -0.88 -7.72
C PRO A 86 -9.89 0.16 -8.48
N VAL A 87 -9.96 0.10 -9.81
CA VAL A 87 -9.23 1.00 -10.72
C VAL A 87 -9.91 2.37 -10.84
N GLU A 88 -10.31 2.96 -9.70
CA GLU A 88 -10.79 4.34 -9.68
C GLU A 88 -9.59 5.28 -9.73
N GLU A 89 -9.47 6.00 -10.84
CA GLU A 89 -8.35 6.91 -11.09
C GLU A 89 -8.19 7.92 -9.95
N GLY A 90 -6.99 8.02 -9.39
CA GLY A 90 -6.73 8.90 -8.25
C GLY A 90 -5.38 8.70 -7.58
N ILE A 91 -5.14 9.53 -6.57
CA ILE A 91 -3.95 9.50 -5.72
C ILE A 91 -4.43 9.34 -4.28
N GLU A 92 -3.89 8.34 -3.58
CA GLU A 92 -4.21 8.05 -2.17
C GLU A 92 -2.92 7.98 -1.36
N TYR A 93 -2.86 8.76 -0.28
CA TYR A 93 -1.79 8.69 0.70
C TYR A 93 -2.03 7.51 1.64
N LEU A 94 -1.08 6.57 1.67
CA LEU A 94 -1.16 5.41 2.55
C LEU A 94 -0.55 5.72 3.91
N ASP A 95 0.50 6.53 3.93
CA ASP A 95 1.16 7.08 5.10
C ASP A 95 1.97 8.35 4.73
N CYS A 96 2.86 8.80 5.62
CA CYS A 96 3.67 10.01 5.43
C CYS A 96 4.68 9.92 4.28
N GLN A 97 5.07 8.72 3.87
CA GLN A 97 6.16 8.44 2.93
C GLN A 97 5.69 7.62 1.72
N THR A 98 4.50 7.03 1.80
CA THR A 98 3.96 6.10 0.80
C THR A 98 2.69 6.65 0.15
N VAL A 99 2.67 6.64 -1.18
CA VAL A 99 1.52 7.04 -1.99
C VAL A 99 1.13 5.93 -2.97
N ARG A 100 -0.17 5.72 -3.13
CA ARG A 100 -0.77 4.90 -4.17
C ARG A 100 -1.29 5.79 -5.29
N VAL A 101 -0.97 5.44 -6.53
CA VAL A 101 -1.48 6.09 -7.73
C VAL A 101 -2.20 5.05 -8.58
N VAL A 102 -3.46 5.33 -8.90
CA VAL A 102 -4.33 4.46 -9.70
C VAL A 102 -4.69 5.21 -10.98
N GLY A 103 -4.50 4.59 -12.14
CA GLY A 103 -4.76 5.16 -13.46
C GLY A 103 -3.75 4.76 -14.53
N ASP A 104 -3.78 5.47 -15.66
CA ASP A 104 -2.81 5.35 -16.75
C ASP A 104 -2.07 6.70 -16.90
N PHE A 105 -0.84 6.74 -16.39
CA PHE A 105 -0.01 7.94 -16.35
C PHE A 105 1.36 7.65 -16.94
N ALA A 106 1.90 8.61 -17.68
CA ALA A 106 3.23 8.52 -18.26
C ALA A 106 4.34 8.83 -17.25
N GLU A 107 4.02 9.62 -16.22
CA GLU A 107 4.97 10.03 -15.18
C GLU A 107 4.23 10.35 -13.87
N VAL A 108 4.88 10.09 -12.74
CA VAL A 108 4.43 10.51 -11.40
C VAL A 108 5.56 11.29 -10.74
N MET A 109 5.25 12.51 -10.28
CA MET A 109 6.16 13.34 -9.52
C MET A 109 5.70 13.45 -8.07
N VAL A 110 6.63 13.32 -7.15
CA VAL A 110 6.43 13.49 -5.72
C VAL A 110 7.23 14.69 -5.24
N ASP A 111 6.58 15.60 -4.53
CA ASP A 111 7.18 16.68 -3.76
C ASP A 111 7.35 16.22 -2.32
N ALA A 112 8.57 16.10 -1.83
CA ALA A 112 8.89 15.65 -0.48
C ALA A 112 9.77 16.64 0.29
N THR A 113 9.52 16.74 1.58
CA THR A 113 10.22 17.62 2.52
C THR A 113 10.96 16.78 3.56
N PHE A 114 12.16 17.17 3.92
CA PHE A 114 12.98 16.46 4.91
C PHE A 114 13.74 17.42 5.81
N ASP A 115 14.05 16.97 7.03
CA ASP A 115 14.85 17.74 7.99
C ASP A 115 16.33 17.37 7.93
N THR A 116 17.19 18.37 8.11
CA THR A 116 18.65 18.19 8.18
C THR A 116 19.22 19.07 9.29
N ASP A 117 20.47 18.80 9.70
CA ASP A 117 21.20 19.65 10.65
C ASP A 117 21.27 21.14 10.22
N SER A 118 21.09 21.43 8.93
CA SER A 118 21.14 22.79 8.36
C SER A 118 19.77 23.43 8.13
N GLY A 119 18.68 22.73 8.50
CA GLY A 119 17.30 23.12 8.29
C GLY A 119 16.58 22.25 7.26
N ILE A 120 15.44 22.75 6.78
CA ILE A 120 14.53 21.99 5.93
C ILE A 120 14.94 22.01 4.46
N GLY A 121 15.02 20.80 3.91
CA GLY A 121 15.22 20.54 2.49
C GLY A 121 13.91 20.14 1.82
N ASN A 122 13.89 20.27 0.50
CA ASN A 122 12.80 19.86 -0.35
C ASN A 122 13.36 19.19 -1.61
N ILE A 123 12.69 18.14 -2.07
CA ILE A 123 13.07 17.38 -3.27
C ILE A 123 11.83 17.07 -4.11
N PHE A 124 12.00 17.18 -5.42
CA PHE A 124 11.06 16.65 -6.40
C PHE A 124 11.63 15.36 -6.98
N TRP A 125 10.92 14.25 -6.85
CA TRP A 125 11.30 12.97 -7.39
C TRP A 125 10.33 12.49 -8.47
N GLN A 126 10.84 11.78 -9.47
CA GLN A 126 10.08 11.24 -10.61
C GLN A 126 10.18 9.71 -10.58
N PHE A 127 9.04 9.03 -10.49
CA PHE A 127 8.98 7.56 -10.36
C PHE A 127 8.77 6.82 -11.69
N GLY A 128 8.34 7.52 -12.74
CA GLY A 128 8.01 6.94 -14.04
C GLY A 128 6.51 6.63 -14.21
N PRO A 129 6.16 5.79 -15.20
CA PRO A 129 4.77 5.56 -15.61
C PRO A 129 4.00 4.63 -14.66
N VAL A 130 2.67 4.76 -14.70
CA VAL A 130 1.69 3.91 -14.00
C VAL A 130 0.74 3.32 -15.03
N ASP A 131 0.58 2.00 -15.02
CA ASP A 131 -0.41 1.26 -15.82
C ASP A 131 -1.31 0.47 -14.86
N GLY A 132 -2.49 1.01 -14.55
CA GLY A 132 -3.48 0.45 -13.62
C GLY A 132 -3.30 0.95 -12.19
N CYS A 133 -2.32 0.42 -11.46
CA CYS A 133 -2.04 0.83 -10.09
C CYS A 133 -0.57 0.64 -9.70
N ALA A 134 0.03 1.66 -9.08
CA ALA A 134 1.37 1.63 -8.51
C ALA A 134 1.37 2.17 -7.08
N ILE A 135 2.33 1.69 -6.28
CA ILE A 135 2.61 2.22 -4.95
C ILE A 135 4.06 2.67 -4.96
N PHE A 136 4.29 3.89 -4.49
CA PHE A 136 5.59 4.53 -4.40
C PHE A 136 5.88 4.86 -2.94
N ASP A 137 7.05 4.45 -2.47
CA ASP A 137 7.58 4.84 -1.17
C ASP A 137 8.81 5.72 -1.42
N ILE A 138 8.79 6.94 -0.86
CA ILE A 138 9.91 7.87 -1.01
C ILE A 138 11.15 7.42 -0.23
N ALA A 139 10.98 6.59 0.82
CA ALA A 139 12.07 6.00 1.58
C ALA A 139 12.83 4.91 0.79
N ASP A 140 12.21 4.33 -0.23
CA ASP A 140 12.86 3.36 -1.13
C ASP A 140 13.77 4.03 -2.18
N VAL A 141 13.77 5.36 -2.27
CA VAL A 141 14.56 6.10 -3.25
C VAL A 141 15.99 6.31 -2.77
N ASP A 142 16.95 5.84 -3.57
CA ASP A 142 18.37 6.09 -3.35
C ASP A 142 18.65 7.62 -3.24
N ASP A 143 19.50 7.99 -2.29
CA ASP A 143 19.90 9.39 -2.00
C ASP A 143 18.80 10.31 -1.44
N VAL A 144 17.62 9.77 -1.10
CA VAL A 144 16.60 10.51 -0.35
C VAL A 144 16.73 10.23 1.15
N PRO A 145 16.69 11.27 2.02
CA PRO A 145 16.76 11.06 3.46
C PRO A 145 15.59 10.23 4.00
N ASP A 146 15.86 9.31 4.93
CA ASP A 146 14.87 8.43 5.56
C ASP A 146 13.73 9.19 6.28
N ASN A 147 13.92 10.47 6.62
CA ASN A 147 12.92 11.33 7.25
C ASN A 147 12.14 12.19 6.24
N SER A 148 12.14 11.84 4.95
CA SER A 148 11.40 12.57 3.92
C SER A 148 9.90 12.29 4.02
N ILE A 149 9.09 13.34 4.06
CA ILE A 149 7.63 13.29 4.10
C ILE A 149 7.11 13.78 2.75
N ILE A 150 6.17 13.05 2.15
CA ILE A 150 5.50 13.50 0.94
C ILE A 150 4.53 14.64 1.28
N ASN A 151 4.68 15.77 0.60
CA ASN A 151 3.79 16.92 0.67
C ASN A 151 2.69 16.83 -0.40
N THR A 152 3.07 16.78 -1.68
CA THR A 152 2.16 16.77 -2.83
C THR A 152 2.60 15.70 -3.82
N THR A 153 1.64 15.09 -4.52
CA THR A 153 1.90 14.16 -5.62
C THR A 153 1.15 14.60 -6.86
N ASP A 154 1.85 14.64 -7.99
CA ASP A 154 1.33 14.96 -9.31
C ASP A 154 1.45 13.75 -10.25
N ALA A 155 0.38 13.43 -10.97
CA ALA A 155 0.36 12.40 -12.00
C ALA A 155 0.12 13.03 -13.39
N PHE A 156 0.95 12.67 -14.36
CA PHE A 156 0.98 13.28 -15.70
C PHE A 156 0.66 12.26 -16.78
N ARG A 157 -0.24 12.62 -17.69
CA ARG A 157 -0.54 11.82 -18.89
C ARG A 157 0.49 12.07 -20.00
N GLU A 158 0.50 11.18 -20.97
CA GLU A 158 1.36 11.35 -22.15
C GLU A 158 1.08 12.69 -22.84
N GLY A 159 2.13 13.48 -23.06
CA GLY A 159 2.06 14.78 -23.73
C GLY A 159 1.90 15.98 -22.77
N THR A 160 1.63 15.75 -21.49
CA THR A 160 1.63 16.80 -20.46
C THR A 160 3.08 17.12 -20.04
N PRO A 161 3.51 18.40 -20.02
CA PRO A 161 4.82 18.77 -19.51
C PRO A 161 4.96 18.41 -18.02
N VAL A 162 6.00 17.64 -17.68
CA VAL A 162 6.30 17.23 -16.30
C VAL A 162 6.96 18.40 -15.57
N VAL A 163 6.17 19.15 -14.81
CA VAL A 163 6.61 20.26 -13.95
C VAL A 163 5.87 20.20 -12.62
N PRO A 164 6.51 20.60 -11.50
CA PRO A 164 5.85 20.60 -10.19
C PRO A 164 4.52 21.35 -10.19
N TYR A 165 3.51 20.77 -9.54
CA TYR A 165 2.14 21.29 -9.44
C TYR A 165 1.43 21.48 -10.79
N GLY A 166 1.91 20.78 -11.82
CA GLY A 166 1.38 20.81 -13.18
C GLY A 166 0.71 19.51 -13.60
N GLY A 167 0.45 18.59 -12.65
CA GLY A 167 -0.14 17.28 -12.93
C GLY A 167 -1.53 17.39 -13.56
N ASP A 168 -1.89 16.37 -14.35
CA ASP A 168 -3.27 16.17 -14.80
C ASP A 168 -4.19 15.82 -13.62
N ILE A 169 -3.65 15.12 -12.63
CA ILE A 169 -4.20 14.93 -11.30
C ILE A 169 -3.13 15.33 -10.29
N SER A 170 -3.56 16.01 -9.23
CA SER A 170 -2.71 16.41 -8.13
C SER A 170 -3.46 16.19 -6.82
N ALA A 171 -2.76 15.75 -5.78
CA ALA A 171 -3.30 15.61 -4.45
C ALA A 171 -2.25 16.03 -3.42
N ASP A 172 -2.74 16.66 -2.34
CA ASP A 172 -1.92 17.03 -1.18
C ASP A 172 -2.08 15.98 -0.09
N ASN A 173 -1.01 15.73 0.66
CA ASN A 173 -1.03 14.80 1.78
C ASN A 173 -1.92 15.35 2.90
N PRO A 174 -3.07 14.70 3.21
CA PRO A 174 -3.99 15.21 4.22
C PRO A 174 -3.39 15.19 5.63
N GLU A 175 -2.41 14.31 5.88
CA GLU A 175 -1.74 14.14 7.16
C GLU A 175 -0.42 14.90 7.24
N TYR A 176 -0.09 15.75 6.26
CA TYR A 176 1.22 16.41 6.17
C TYR A 176 1.67 17.09 7.47
N VAL A 177 0.75 17.79 8.14
CA VAL A 177 1.03 18.46 9.42
C VAL A 177 1.33 17.46 10.53
N ALA A 178 0.54 16.38 10.63
CA ALA A 178 0.76 15.33 11.63
C ALA A 178 2.08 14.60 11.37
N CYS A 179 2.42 14.33 10.10
CA CYS A 179 3.69 13.75 9.70
C CYS A 179 4.88 14.60 10.13
N GLN A 180 4.80 15.93 10.01
CA GLN A 180 5.88 16.82 10.47
C GLN A 180 6.07 16.74 11.99
N GLU A 181 4.99 16.74 12.75
CA GLU A 181 5.09 16.56 14.22
C GLU A 181 5.72 15.22 14.59
N GLU A 182 5.40 14.15 13.85
CA GLU A 182 5.96 12.82 14.06
C GLU A 182 7.45 12.74 13.71
N PHE A 183 7.84 13.18 12.52
CA PHE A 183 9.20 13.00 12.01
C PHE A 183 10.17 14.10 12.47
N PHE A 184 9.70 15.34 12.60
CA PHE A 184 10.53 16.50 12.93
C PHE A 184 10.36 16.97 14.37
N GLY A 185 9.29 16.54 15.05
CA GLY A 185 8.99 16.97 16.43
C GLY A 185 8.41 18.38 16.52
N GLU A 186 8.28 19.08 15.41
CA GLU A 186 7.63 20.39 15.29
C GLU A 186 7.04 20.59 13.89
N VAL A 187 5.94 21.35 13.81
CA VAL A 187 5.38 21.79 12.53
C VAL A 187 6.22 22.96 12.02
N ILE A 188 6.77 22.79 10.82
CA ILE A 188 7.56 23.82 10.19
C ILE A 188 6.65 24.51 9.20
N ASP A 189 6.13 25.67 9.60
CA ASP A 189 5.40 26.53 8.69
C ASP A 189 6.27 26.76 7.45
N PRO A 190 5.74 26.55 6.23
CA PRO A 190 6.47 26.96 5.05
C PRO A 190 6.84 28.43 5.24
N PRO A 191 8.07 28.85 4.89
CA PRO A 191 8.45 30.25 5.05
C PRO A 191 7.37 31.08 4.36
N SER A 192 6.64 31.87 5.15
CA SER A 192 5.53 32.69 4.69
C SER A 192 6.05 33.67 3.65
N GLY A 193 6.10 33.21 2.41
CA GLY A 193 6.84 33.80 1.30
C GLY A 193 5.89 34.12 0.17
N GLY A 194 4.82 34.85 0.49
CA GLY A 194 3.89 35.36 -0.51
C GLY A 194 2.47 35.46 0.02
N GLU A 195 2.19 36.52 0.77
CA GLU A 195 0.90 37.17 0.68
C GLU A 195 0.66 37.48 -0.82
N THR A 196 0.00 36.57 -1.53
CA THR A 196 -0.71 36.96 -2.74
C THR A 196 -1.94 37.67 -2.23
N ASP A 197 -1.89 38.99 -2.31
CA ASP A 197 -2.98 39.93 -2.07
C ASP A 197 -4.13 39.60 -3.04
N GLY A 198 -4.90 38.57 -2.68
CA GLY A 198 -6.08 38.12 -3.40
C GLY A 198 -7.16 39.16 -3.22
N THR A 199 -7.31 40.02 -4.22
CA THR A 199 -8.52 40.82 -4.42
C THR A 199 -9.71 39.86 -4.60
N THR A 200 -10.37 39.54 -3.50
CA THR A 200 -11.63 38.78 -3.50
C THR A 200 -12.75 39.72 -3.93
N ALA A 201 -13.20 39.58 -5.17
CA ALA A 201 -14.41 40.21 -5.64
C ALA A 201 -15.61 39.65 -4.87
N SER A 202 -16.22 40.53 -4.09
CA SER A 202 -17.47 40.31 -3.35
C SER A 202 -18.66 40.18 -4.31
N GLY A 203 -19.50 39.16 -4.15
CA GLY A 203 -20.83 39.16 -4.73
C GLY A 203 -21.52 37.79 -4.78
N GLY A 204 -22.49 37.56 -3.90
CA GLY A 204 -23.55 36.58 -4.19
C GLY A 204 -24.22 35.86 -3.02
N VAL A 205 -25.05 36.61 -2.29
CA VAL A 205 -26.36 36.22 -1.70
C VAL A 205 -26.56 34.80 -1.13
N ALA A 206 -26.81 34.77 0.18
CA ALA A 206 -27.32 33.63 0.93
C ALA A 206 -28.71 33.19 0.44
N ASP A 207 -28.91 31.87 0.34
CA ASP A 207 -30.22 31.23 0.38
C ASP A 207 -30.18 30.11 1.43
N GLU A 208 -30.81 30.37 2.56
CA GLU A 208 -30.99 29.42 3.65
C GLU A 208 -32.14 28.48 3.30
N THR A 209 -31.85 27.27 2.85
CA THR A 209 -32.84 26.19 2.80
C THR A 209 -32.55 25.18 3.91
N THR A 210 -33.28 25.34 5.01
CA THR A 210 -33.43 24.35 6.08
C THR A 210 -34.35 23.23 5.60
N GLY A 211 -33.76 22.07 5.29
CA GLY A 211 -34.47 20.82 5.01
C GLY A 211 -33.96 19.71 5.92
N SER A 212 -34.75 19.39 6.94
CA SER A 212 -34.70 18.12 7.67
C SER A 212 -35.07 16.97 6.74
N ASP A 213 -34.39 15.81 6.84
CA ASP A 213 -35.00 14.48 6.90
C ASP A 213 -33.94 13.36 6.83
N ASP A 214 -33.87 12.61 7.93
CA ASP A 214 -33.96 11.16 8.01
C ASP A 214 -33.20 10.27 7.03
N GLY A 215 -32.24 9.52 7.58
CA GLY A 215 -31.82 8.24 7.02
C GLY A 215 -30.32 8.04 7.08
N PHE A 216 -29.77 7.87 8.29
CA PHE A 216 -28.53 7.11 8.44
C PHE A 216 -28.84 5.67 7.99
N ALA A 217 -28.73 5.44 6.69
CA ALA A 217 -28.48 4.11 6.18
C ALA A 217 -27.11 3.73 6.75
N GLU A 218 -27.11 2.86 7.75
CA GLU A 218 -25.98 1.95 7.92
C GLU A 218 -25.91 1.14 6.62
N THR A 219 -25.18 1.68 5.63
CA THR A 219 -24.51 0.85 4.64
C THR A 219 -23.52 0.01 5.44
N GLY A 220 -24.02 -1.09 5.99
CA GLY A 220 -23.19 -2.22 6.35
C GLY A 220 -22.42 -2.57 5.11
N SER A 221 -21.17 -2.10 5.06
CA SER A 221 -20.19 -2.49 4.06
C SER A 221 -19.82 -3.93 4.42
N ASP A 222 -20.71 -4.86 4.12
CA ASP A 222 -20.34 -6.26 3.83
C ASP A 222 -19.55 -6.21 2.52
N THR A 223 -18.34 -5.65 2.58
CA THR A 223 -17.37 -5.78 1.52
C THR A 223 -16.92 -7.24 1.59
N ASP A 224 -17.24 -8.03 0.55
CA ASP A 224 -16.87 -9.44 0.42
C ASP A 224 -15.33 -9.57 0.31
N ARG A 225 -14.63 -9.34 1.43
CA ARG A 225 -13.18 -9.50 1.51
C ARG A 225 -12.84 -10.98 1.54
N ASN A 226 -11.67 -11.30 1.00
CA ASN A 226 -11.19 -12.66 0.92
C ASN A 226 -10.41 -13.02 2.19
N GLU A 227 -10.79 -14.11 2.87
CA GLU A 227 -10.09 -14.57 4.07
C GLU A 227 -8.72 -15.21 3.76
N LEU A 228 -7.74 -14.92 4.61
CA LEU A 228 -6.38 -15.46 4.56
C LEU A 228 -5.92 -15.88 5.96
N ARG A 229 -5.62 -17.18 6.11
CA ARG A 229 -5.02 -17.72 7.35
C ARG A 229 -3.56 -18.07 7.13
N ILE A 230 -2.68 -17.49 7.92
CA ILE A 230 -1.23 -17.66 7.81
C ILE A 230 -0.72 -18.24 9.13
N ARG A 231 0.14 -19.25 9.05
CA ARG A 231 0.77 -19.83 10.25
C ARG A 231 1.80 -18.86 10.81
N ALA A 232 2.15 -19.02 12.08
CA ALA A 232 3.32 -18.37 12.68
C ALA A 232 4.57 -18.67 11.85
N ASN A 233 5.43 -17.67 11.65
CA ASN A 233 6.68 -17.79 10.88
C ASN A 233 6.47 -18.45 9.51
N GLY A 234 5.38 -18.09 8.81
CA GLY A 234 4.92 -18.77 7.61
C GLY A 234 4.57 -17.83 6.48
N THR A 235 4.63 -18.34 5.26
CA THR A 235 4.24 -17.62 4.04
C THR A 235 3.00 -18.25 3.44
N ARG A 236 2.06 -17.43 2.97
CA ARG A 236 0.92 -17.88 2.17
C ARG A 236 0.75 -16.99 0.95
N CYS A 237 0.55 -17.62 -0.20
CA CYS A 237 0.32 -16.91 -1.45
C CYS A 237 -1.11 -17.10 -1.95
N PHE A 238 -1.60 -16.11 -2.68
CA PHE A 238 -2.91 -16.09 -3.31
C PHE A 238 -2.85 -15.34 -4.64
N ILE A 239 -3.84 -15.58 -5.48
CA ILE A 239 -3.94 -14.93 -6.78
C ILE A 239 -5.01 -13.86 -6.65
N ALA A 240 -4.66 -12.65 -7.06
CA ALA A 240 -5.62 -11.58 -7.31
C ALA A 240 -5.85 -11.47 -8.82
N THR A 241 -7.09 -11.14 -9.19
CA THR A 241 -7.47 -10.92 -10.58
C THR A 241 -8.32 -9.68 -10.68
N ASP A 242 -8.05 -8.87 -11.69
CA ASP A 242 -8.94 -7.82 -12.17
C ASP A 242 -8.89 -7.80 -13.71
N SER A 243 -9.66 -6.91 -14.31
CA SER A 243 -9.88 -6.86 -15.74
C SER A 243 -8.76 -6.16 -16.52
N ASP A 244 -8.03 -5.21 -15.92
CA ASP A 244 -7.07 -4.39 -16.67
C ASP A 244 -5.86 -3.93 -15.81
N GLY A 245 -4.67 -3.89 -16.41
CA GLY A 245 -3.46 -3.26 -15.87
C GLY A 245 -2.79 -3.96 -14.67
N SER A 246 -1.96 -3.21 -13.97
CA SER A 246 -1.34 -3.64 -12.70
C SER A 246 -2.34 -3.59 -11.56
N LEU A 247 -2.27 -4.57 -10.67
CA LEU A 247 -3.18 -4.74 -9.54
C LEU A 247 -2.58 -4.16 -8.27
N CYS A 248 -3.43 -3.53 -7.45
CA CYS A 248 -3.12 -3.27 -6.05
C CYS A 248 -3.98 -4.14 -5.15
N VAL A 249 -3.38 -4.62 -4.08
CA VAL A 249 -4.05 -5.41 -3.04
C VAL A 249 -3.84 -4.74 -1.71
N ASP A 250 -4.94 -4.56 -0.98
CA ASP A 250 -4.95 -4.15 0.42
C ASP A 250 -5.15 -5.38 1.32
N LEU A 251 -4.40 -5.41 2.42
CA LEU A 251 -4.45 -6.45 3.44
C LEU A 251 -4.95 -5.83 4.74
N PHE A 252 -5.91 -6.48 5.38
CA PHE A 252 -6.61 -5.99 6.56
C PHE A 252 -6.48 -6.95 7.73
N ALA A 253 -6.48 -6.40 8.93
CA ALA A 253 -6.65 -7.12 10.18
C ALA A 253 -7.65 -6.37 11.06
N ASN A 254 -8.79 -7.00 11.38
CA ASN A 254 -9.88 -6.37 12.15
C ASN A 254 -10.34 -5.04 11.51
N ASP A 255 -10.61 -5.05 10.20
CA ASP A 255 -11.03 -3.89 9.40
C ASP A 255 -10.03 -2.75 9.22
N GLU A 256 -8.85 -2.85 9.84
CA GLU A 256 -7.76 -1.90 9.66
C GLU A 256 -6.81 -2.39 8.54
N ARG A 257 -6.50 -1.51 7.59
CA ARG A 257 -5.50 -1.80 6.55
C ARG A 257 -4.12 -1.83 7.20
N ILE A 258 -3.42 -2.96 7.06
CA ILE A 258 -2.08 -3.16 7.66
C ILE A 258 -0.96 -3.22 6.63
N ALA A 259 -1.29 -3.47 5.36
CA ALA A 259 -0.32 -3.48 4.27
C ALA A 259 -1.01 -3.27 2.92
N ALA A 260 -0.27 -2.73 1.95
CA ALA A 260 -0.67 -2.62 0.57
C ALA A 260 0.49 -3.04 -0.33
N ALA A 261 0.18 -3.61 -1.50
CA ALA A 261 1.19 -3.93 -2.50
C ALA A 261 0.64 -3.76 -3.91
N SER A 262 1.52 -3.36 -4.83
CA SER A 262 1.24 -3.28 -6.26
C SER A 262 1.97 -4.38 -7.04
N SER A 263 1.35 -4.85 -8.12
CA SER A 263 1.98 -5.73 -9.10
C SER A 263 2.79 -5.01 -10.17
N ALA A 264 2.82 -3.67 -10.19
CA ALA A 264 3.50 -2.87 -11.23
C ALA A 264 4.99 -3.20 -11.36
N ASN A 265 5.65 -3.51 -10.24
CA ASN A 265 7.07 -3.87 -10.18
C ASN A 265 7.31 -5.39 -10.12
N ALA A 266 6.26 -6.21 -10.26
CA ALA A 266 6.37 -7.65 -10.18
C ALA A 266 6.98 -8.25 -11.46
N TYR A 267 7.73 -9.34 -11.31
CA TYR A 267 8.28 -10.03 -12.48
C TYR A 267 7.17 -10.61 -13.35
N PHE A 268 7.33 -10.60 -14.68
CA PHE A 268 6.42 -11.30 -15.56
C PHE A 268 6.48 -12.82 -15.32
N CYS A 269 5.33 -13.45 -15.08
CA CYS A 269 5.23 -14.91 -15.00
C CYS A 269 3.99 -15.41 -15.77
N PRO A 270 4.14 -16.36 -16.71
CA PRO A 270 2.98 -16.98 -17.31
C PRO A 270 2.34 -17.93 -16.29
N LEU A 271 1.27 -17.49 -15.63
CA LEU A 271 0.58 -18.30 -14.64
C LEU A 271 0.02 -19.56 -15.33
N PRO A 272 0.26 -20.77 -14.77
CA PRO A 272 -0.18 -21.99 -15.41
C PRO A 272 -1.71 -22.01 -15.55
N SER A 273 -2.21 -22.38 -16.73
CA SER A 273 -3.65 -22.41 -17.00
C SER A 273 -4.46 -23.36 -16.10
N TRP A 274 -3.80 -24.28 -15.39
CA TRP A 274 -4.43 -25.22 -14.46
C TRP A 274 -4.64 -24.66 -13.04
N TRP A 275 -4.16 -23.46 -12.73
CA TRP A 275 -4.42 -22.78 -11.44
C TRP A 275 -5.83 -22.18 -11.35
N TRP A 276 -6.55 -22.12 -12.48
CA TRP A 276 -7.85 -21.48 -12.61
C TRP A 276 -9.04 -22.47 -12.65
N ARG A 277 -8.84 -23.73 -12.21
CA ARG A 277 -9.86 -24.78 -12.20
C ARG A 277 -10.29 -25.18 -10.80
#